data_AF-B4LZ32-F1
#
_entry.id   AF-B4LZ32-F1
#
_cell.length_a   1.000
_cell.length_b   1.000
_cell.length_c   1.000
_cell.angle_alpha   90.00
_cell.angle_beta   90.00
_cell.angle_gamma   90.00
#
_symmetry.space_group_name_H-M   'P 1'
#
loop_
_entity.id
_entity.type
_entity.pdbx_description
1 polymer ?
#
loop_
_entity_poly.entity_id
_entity_poly.type
_entity_poly.pdbx_seq_one_letter_code
_entity_poly.pdbx_strand_id
1 'polypeptide(L)'
;MYSLQHPQMDECFLQLDSKVDEVMNLLRGIKKPNAEEAETEPEETAESVTDDNFMVTARKNQIDGKGNTLNSAKDRFTFMRQVEVDQAERSKARLERERVAQKFRKLGNSDYRKGDYESAVHMYSQALENIKDSPILYINRSLCFIKLGRFKRAIIDCDFVLNKLDEKNMRAWLYRAMAYKSLNDEASFENCIKYVRKYHSKQLEFIDAFIEKIKSKQY
;
A
#
# COMPACT_ATOMS: atom_id res chain seq x y z
N MET A 1 -18.94 4.06 -29.75
CA MET A 1 -17.92 3.13 -29.22
C MET A 1 -17.79 3.43 -27.73
N TYR A 2 -18.37 2.58 -26.87
CA TYR A 2 -18.23 2.75 -25.43
C TYR A 2 -16.78 2.42 -25.05
N SER A 3 -16.12 3.32 -24.33
CA SER A 3 -14.83 3.04 -23.72
C SER A 3 -15.02 1.87 -22.76
N LEU A 4 -14.51 0.69 -23.11
CA LEU A 4 -14.40 -0.47 -22.23
C LEU A 4 -13.27 -0.23 -21.22
N GLN A 5 -13.31 0.89 -20.48
CA GLN A 5 -12.43 1.15 -19.35
C GLN A 5 -13.18 0.79 -18.08
N HIS A 6 -12.79 -0.33 -17.46
CA HIS A 6 -13.31 -0.69 -16.16
C HIS A 6 -12.57 0.10 -15.06
N PRO A 7 -13.27 0.81 -14.14
CA PRO A 7 -12.64 1.71 -13.16
C PRO A 7 -11.57 1.06 -12.27
N GLN A 8 -11.67 -0.25 -12.04
CA GLN A 8 -10.70 -0.97 -11.19
C GLN A 8 -9.41 -1.35 -11.94
N MET A 9 -9.44 -1.42 -13.27
CA MET A 9 -8.32 -1.85 -14.12
C MET A 9 -7.72 -0.72 -14.95
N ASP A 10 -8.42 0.41 -15.00
CA ASP A 10 -7.92 1.60 -15.66
C ASP A 10 -6.64 2.08 -14.97
N GLU A 11 -5.51 1.89 -15.62
CA GLU A 11 -4.22 2.42 -15.15
C GLU A 11 -4.23 3.95 -15.09
N CYS A 12 -5.30 4.63 -15.51
CA CYS A 12 -5.45 6.07 -15.29
C CYS A 12 -5.25 6.49 -13.83
N PHE A 13 -5.54 5.65 -12.82
CA PHE A 13 -5.19 6.01 -11.43
C PHE A 13 -3.68 6.08 -11.17
N LEU A 14 -2.87 5.35 -11.96
CA LEU A 14 -1.42 5.50 -11.97
C LEU A 14 -1.02 6.75 -12.76
N GLN A 15 -1.82 7.19 -13.74
CA GLN A 15 -1.56 8.33 -14.62
C GLN A 15 -2.00 9.68 -14.04
N LEU A 16 -3.07 9.70 -13.22
CA LEU A 16 -3.61 10.90 -12.58
C LEU A 16 -2.54 11.56 -11.70
N ASP A 17 -2.30 12.85 -11.94
CA ASP A 17 -1.44 13.66 -11.08
C ASP A 17 -1.95 13.63 -9.64
N SER A 18 -1.03 13.60 -8.69
CA SER A 18 -1.44 13.96 -7.34
C SER A 18 -2.03 15.36 -7.43
N LYS A 19 -3.17 15.63 -6.78
CA LYS A 19 -3.66 17.01 -6.65
C LYS A 19 -2.55 17.96 -6.15
N VAL A 20 -1.60 17.42 -5.37
CA VAL A 20 -0.40 18.14 -4.93
C VAL A 20 0.55 18.40 -6.10
N ASP A 21 0.81 17.45 -7.00
CA ASP A 21 1.66 17.65 -8.17
C ASP A 21 1.03 18.61 -9.19
N GLU A 22 -0.28 18.53 -9.41
CA GLU A 22 -1.06 19.50 -10.20
C GLU A 22 -0.91 20.91 -9.62
N VAL A 23 -1.12 21.06 -8.31
CA VAL A 23 -0.96 22.34 -7.61
C VAL A 23 0.50 22.81 -7.67
N MET A 24 1.48 21.93 -7.49
CA MET A 24 2.90 22.29 -7.57
C MET A 24 3.34 22.63 -9.00
N ASN A 25 2.77 21.99 -10.02
CA ASN A 25 2.98 22.33 -11.43
C ASN A 25 2.35 23.69 -11.77
N LEU A 26 1.15 23.96 -11.25
CA LEU A 26 0.49 25.25 -11.36
C LEU A 26 1.31 26.35 -10.66
N LEU A 27 1.78 26.10 -9.44
CA LEU A 27 2.65 27.02 -8.68
C LEU A 27 4.01 27.24 -9.37
N ARG A 28 4.59 26.20 -9.97
CA ARG A 28 5.82 26.33 -10.80
C ARG A 28 5.58 27.15 -12.07
N GLY A 29 4.39 27.04 -12.66
CA GLY A 29 3.94 27.85 -13.79
C GLY A 29 3.69 29.32 -13.42
N ILE A 30 3.36 29.60 -12.15
CA ILE A 30 3.21 30.96 -11.60
C ILE A 30 4.58 31.54 -11.19
N LYS A 31 5.66 31.25 -11.94
CA LYS A 31 6.98 31.87 -11.70
C LYS A 31 6.80 33.40 -11.71
N LYS A 32 6.93 34.01 -10.53
CA LYS A 32 6.68 35.42 -10.21
C LYS A 32 7.47 36.36 -11.13
N PRO A 33 6.88 37.44 -11.68
CA PRO A 33 7.62 38.65 -11.97
C PRO A 33 7.69 39.50 -10.70
N ASN A 34 8.92 39.79 -10.26
CA ASN A 34 9.33 40.72 -9.20
C ASN A 34 8.90 40.35 -7.77
N ALA A 35 9.55 40.77 -6.70
CA ALA A 35 10.92 41.09 -6.32
C ALA A 35 10.81 41.22 -4.79
N GLU A 36 11.88 40.86 -4.07
CA GLU A 36 12.12 41.24 -2.67
C GLU A 36 11.15 40.69 -1.61
N GLU A 37 11.65 39.80 -0.73
CA GLU A 37 11.84 40.11 0.71
C GLU A 37 12.13 38.82 1.51
N ALA A 38 13.21 38.94 2.29
CA ALA A 38 13.48 38.35 3.60
C ALA A 38 13.44 36.82 3.78
N GLU A 39 14.65 36.30 3.96
CA GLU A 39 14.98 35.17 4.82
C GLU A 39 14.28 35.30 6.19
N THR A 40 13.61 34.25 6.64
CA THR A 40 13.52 33.89 8.06
C THR A 40 13.25 32.40 8.18
N GLU A 41 14.28 31.67 8.58
CA GLU A 41 14.22 30.33 9.18
C GLU A 41 13.34 30.39 10.46
N PRO A 42 12.35 29.51 10.66
CA PRO A 42 11.77 29.30 11.98
C PRO A 42 12.61 28.28 12.76
N GLU A 43 13.19 28.77 13.86
CA GLU A 43 13.98 28.07 14.87
C GLU A 43 13.35 26.74 15.32
N GLU A 44 14.19 25.71 15.38
CA GLU A 44 13.95 24.48 16.13
C GLU A 44 13.94 24.81 17.63
N THR A 45 12.77 24.85 18.26
CA THR A 45 12.71 24.79 19.72
C THR A 45 12.94 23.35 20.17
N ALA A 46 14.18 23.04 20.53
CA ALA A 46 14.53 21.84 21.27
C ALA A 46 13.78 21.84 22.61
N GLU A 47 12.71 21.04 22.70
CA GLU A 47 12.15 20.64 24.00
C GLU A 47 13.20 19.75 24.69
N SER A 48 13.70 20.25 25.81
CA SER A 48 14.63 19.55 26.69
C SER A 48 14.06 18.20 27.11
N VAL A 49 14.72 17.11 26.71
CA VAL A 49 14.51 15.78 27.28
C VAL A 49 15.04 15.81 28.71
N THR A 50 14.16 15.66 29.70
CA THR A 50 14.56 15.44 31.10
C THR A 50 14.73 13.94 31.37
N ASP A 51 15.79 13.59 32.10
CA ASP A 51 16.22 12.21 32.43
C ASP A 51 15.34 11.48 33.46
N ASP A 52 14.09 11.90 33.65
CA ASP A 52 13.21 11.35 34.68
C ASP A 52 12.07 10.56 34.05
N ASN A 53 12.36 9.37 33.52
CA ASN A 53 11.36 8.29 33.38
C ASN A 53 11.98 6.89 33.28
N PHE A 54 13.03 6.62 34.05
CA PHE A 54 13.45 5.25 34.30
C PHE A 54 12.76 4.70 35.56
N MET A 55 11.47 4.36 35.44
CA MET A 55 10.78 3.56 36.45
C MET A 55 11.26 2.10 36.37
N VAL A 56 12.40 1.80 37.01
CA VAL A 56 12.76 0.41 37.36
C VAL A 56 11.78 -0.04 38.43
N THR A 57 10.77 -0.80 38.02
CA THR A 57 10.00 -1.58 38.98
C THR A 57 10.88 -2.73 39.47
N ALA A 58 11.66 -2.46 40.53
CA ALA A 58 12.33 -3.50 41.28
C ALA A 58 11.27 -4.46 41.83
N ARG A 59 11.19 -5.67 41.27
CA ARG A 59 10.36 -6.75 41.83
C ARG A 59 10.97 -7.20 43.16
N LYS A 60 10.49 -6.62 44.27
CA LYS A 60 10.63 -7.26 45.58
C LYS A 60 9.61 -8.39 45.67
N ASN A 61 10.10 -9.62 45.55
CA ASN A 61 9.33 -10.79 45.94
C ASN A 61 9.17 -10.79 47.47
N GLN A 62 8.09 -10.22 47.97
CA GLN A 62 7.55 -10.54 49.29
C GLN A 62 6.15 -11.09 49.10
N ILE A 63 6.04 -12.39 49.37
CA ILE A 63 4.78 -13.11 49.45
C ILE A 63 4.32 -12.93 50.90
N ASP A 64 3.36 -12.04 51.13
CA ASP A 64 2.60 -12.05 52.38
C ASP A 64 1.12 -11.87 52.07
N GLY A 65 0.36 -12.94 52.35
CA GLY A 65 -1.07 -12.98 52.19
C GLY A 65 -1.79 -12.26 53.32
N LYS A 66 -2.78 -11.45 52.97
CA LYS A 66 -4.05 -11.25 53.71
C LYS A 66 -5.04 -10.52 52.80
N GLY A 67 -6.26 -11.05 52.75
CA GLY A 67 -7.27 -10.72 51.75
C GLY A 67 -7.74 -9.27 51.76
N ASN A 68 -8.08 -8.77 50.57
CA ASN A 68 -8.92 -7.59 50.42
C ASN A 68 -9.81 -7.73 49.18
N THR A 69 -11.03 -8.21 49.38
CA THR A 69 -12.03 -8.47 48.33
C THR A 69 -12.75 -7.19 47.89
N LEU A 70 -12.04 -6.07 47.71
CA LEU A 70 -12.62 -4.79 47.28
C LEU A 70 -11.79 -3.99 46.25
N ASN A 71 -10.70 -4.55 45.72
CA ASN A 71 -9.83 -3.85 44.77
C ASN A 71 -9.84 -4.42 43.33
N SER A 72 -10.53 -5.55 43.09
CA SER A 72 -10.59 -6.17 41.76
C SER A 72 -11.22 -5.27 40.67
N ALA A 73 -12.12 -4.36 41.05
CA ALA A 73 -12.74 -3.40 40.12
C ALA A 73 -11.82 -2.23 39.75
N LYS A 74 -10.99 -1.74 40.68
CA LYS A 74 -9.99 -0.68 40.43
C LYS A 74 -8.81 -1.20 39.63
N ASP A 75 -8.38 -2.44 39.87
CA ASP A 75 -7.35 -3.12 39.08
C ASP A 75 -7.84 -3.41 37.66
N ARG A 76 -9.13 -3.76 37.50
CA ARG A 76 -9.75 -3.88 36.18
C ARG A 76 -9.81 -2.53 35.47
N PHE A 77 -10.24 -1.46 36.13
CA PHE A 77 -10.36 -0.14 35.50
C PHE A 77 -9.00 0.44 35.08
N THR A 78 -7.98 0.31 35.92
CA THR A 78 -6.61 0.73 35.60
C THR A 78 -6.00 -0.12 34.49
N PHE A 79 -6.22 -1.45 34.50
CA PHE A 79 -5.84 -2.33 33.40
C PHE A 79 -6.53 -1.94 32.09
N MET A 80 -7.84 -1.72 32.09
CA MET A 80 -8.60 -1.31 30.90
C MET A 80 -8.08 0.03 30.36
N ARG A 81 -7.83 1.02 31.22
CA ARG A 81 -7.24 2.31 30.81
C ARG A 81 -5.85 2.13 30.19
N GLN A 82 -5.00 1.28 30.75
CA GLN A 82 -3.67 1.01 30.20
C GLN A 82 -3.76 0.31 28.83
N VAL A 83 -4.68 -0.65 28.68
CA VAL A 83 -4.96 -1.33 27.41
C VAL A 83 -5.50 -0.36 26.37
N GLU A 84 -6.39 0.56 26.74
CA GLU A 84 -6.93 1.59 25.84
C GLU A 84 -5.84 2.56 25.37
N VAL A 85 -4.95 3.01 26.26
CA VAL A 85 -3.80 3.87 25.91
C VAL A 85 -2.87 3.15 24.93
N ASP A 86 -2.50 1.90 25.24
CA ASP A 86 -1.66 1.06 24.37
C ASP A 86 -2.35 0.75 23.03
N GLN A 87 -3.67 0.55 23.01
CA GLN A 87 -4.45 0.43 21.78
C GLN A 87 -4.45 1.73 20.96
N ALA A 88 -4.58 2.89 21.62
CA ALA A 88 -4.52 4.19 20.97
C ALA A 88 -3.12 4.46 20.38
N GLU A 89 -2.06 4.12 21.09
CA GLU A 89 -0.67 4.24 20.61
C GLU A 89 -0.40 3.32 19.41
N ARG A 90 -0.82 2.04 19.49
CA ARG A 90 -0.70 1.10 18.36
C ARG A 90 -1.49 1.57 17.15
N SER A 91 -2.70 2.12 17.35
CA SER A 91 -3.52 2.64 16.24
C SER A 91 -2.88 3.87 15.60
N LYS A 92 -2.32 4.80 16.38
CA LYS A 92 -1.53 5.94 15.89
C LYS A 92 -0.29 5.48 15.11
N ALA A 93 0.45 4.50 15.64
CA ALA A 93 1.62 3.94 14.96
C ALA A 93 1.26 3.27 13.63
N ARG A 94 0.12 2.56 13.57
CA ARG A 94 -0.40 1.99 12.32
C ARG A 94 -0.77 3.08 11.32
N LEU A 95 -1.42 4.15 11.77
CA LEU A 95 -1.79 5.27 10.93
C LEU A 95 -0.55 5.96 10.33
N GLU A 96 0.51 6.15 11.11
CA GLU A 96 1.74 6.76 10.59
C GLU A 96 2.45 5.85 9.59
N ARG A 97 2.55 4.54 9.86
CA ARG A 97 3.06 3.57 8.87
C ARG A 97 2.23 3.61 7.59
N GLU A 98 0.92 3.77 7.74
CA GLU A 98 0.03 3.88 6.59
C GLU A 98 0.28 5.16 5.79
N ARG A 99 0.46 6.29 6.47
CA ARG A 99 0.81 7.57 5.85
C ARG A 99 2.15 7.49 5.10
N VAL A 100 3.17 6.89 5.70
CA VAL A 100 4.49 6.68 5.11
C VAL A 100 4.39 5.79 3.86
N ALA A 101 3.70 4.65 3.96
CA ALA A 101 3.50 3.76 2.81
C ALA A 101 2.71 4.43 1.68
N GLN A 102 1.71 5.27 2.00
CA GLN A 102 0.99 6.05 0.99
C GLN A 102 1.90 7.05 0.27
N LYS A 103 2.89 7.65 0.96
CA LYS A 103 3.88 8.52 0.33
C LYS A 103 4.73 7.73 -0.68
N PHE A 104 5.29 6.59 -0.28
CA PHE A 104 6.05 5.72 -1.18
C PHE A 104 5.21 5.20 -2.35
N ARG A 105 3.94 4.85 -2.11
CA ARG A 105 3.01 4.48 -3.18
C ARG A 105 2.86 5.59 -4.21
N LYS A 106 2.71 6.85 -3.78
CA LYS A 106 2.60 8.00 -4.69
C LYS A 106 3.88 8.20 -5.48
N LEU A 107 5.05 8.06 -4.86
CA LEU A 107 6.35 8.12 -5.56
C LEU A 107 6.47 7.01 -6.60
N GLY A 108 6.13 5.76 -6.24
CA GLY A 108 6.14 4.63 -7.19
C GLY A 108 5.17 4.81 -8.35
N ASN A 109 3.98 5.40 -8.11
CA ASN A 109 3.07 5.77 -9.19
C ASN A 109 3.70 6.84 -10.10
N SER A 110 4.40 7.83 -9.52
CA SER A 110 5.11 8.86 -10.29
C SER A 110 6.19 8.28 -11.19
N ASP A 111 7.02 7.37 -10.67
CA ASP A 111 8.09 6.75 -11.46
C ASP A 111 7.54 5.79 -12.52
N TYR A 112 6.45 5.07 -12.22
CA TYR A 112 5.73 4.27 -13.21
C TYR A 112 5.29 5.11 -14.42
N ARG A 113 4.79 6.32 -14.20
CA ARG A 113 4.39 7.24 -15.28
C ARG A 113 5.55 7.70 -16.14
N LYS A 114 6.73 7.88 -15.54
CA LYS A 114 7.96 8.23 -16.27
C LYS A 114 8.50 7.04 -17.09
N GLY A 115 7.93 5.85 -16.93
CA GLY A 115 8.43 4.61 -17.53
C GLY A 115 9.60 3.99 -16.76
N ASP A 116 9.99 4.56 -15.61
CA ASP A 116 11.03 3.99 -14.76
C ASP A 116 10.43 2.93 -13.83
N TYR A 117 10.23 1.74 -14.40
CA TYR A 117 9.62 0.62 -13.70
C TYR A 117 10.51 0.04 -12.60
N GLU A 118 11.85 0.17 -12.69
CA GLU A 118 12.76 -0.36 -11.67
C GLU A 118 12.69 0.51 -10.41
N SER A 119 12.73 1.84 -10.56
CA SER A 119 12.53 2.77 -9.45
C SER A 119 11.13 2.63 -8.84
N ALA A 120 10.09 2.45 -9.68
CA ALA A 120 8.73 2.20 -9.19
C ALA A 120 8.65 0.92 -8.32
N VAL A 121 9.30 -0.18 -8.74
CA VAL A 121 9.39 -1.41 -7.93
C VAL A 121 10.06 -1.15 -6.59
N HIS A 122 11.13 -0.36 -6.57
CA HIS A 122 11.83 -0.01 -5.33
C HIS A 122 10.90 0.77 -4.39
N MET A 123 10.23 1.81 -4.88
CA MET A 123 9.28 2.61 -4.10
C MET A 123 8.12 1.77 -3.56
N TYR A 124 7.52 0.88 -4.37
CA TYR A 124 6.47 -0.02 -3.87
C TYR A 124 6.98 -1.01 -2.84
N SER A 125 8.24 -1.44 -2.94
CA SER A 125 8.84 -2.34 -1.94
C SER A 125 9.05 -1.63 -0.60
N GLN A 126 9.50 -0.37 -0.61
CA GLN A 126 9.56 0.46 0.61
C GLN A 126 8.18 0.70 1.22
N ALA A 127 7.14 0.87 0.39
CA ALA A 127 5.77 0.95 0.89
C ALA A 127 5.33 -0.36 1.59
N LEU A 128 5.73 -1.52 1.04
CA LEU A 128 5.40 -2.83 1.59
C LEU A 128 6.17 -3.18 2.88
N GLU A 129 7.34 -2.58 3.10
CA GLU A 129 8.05 -2.67 4.39
C GLU A 129 7.23 -2.06 5.54
N ASN A 130 6.43 -1.04 5.23
CA ASN A 130 5.57 -0.33 6.18
C ASN A 130 4.19 -0.97 6.33
N ILE A 131 3.57 -1.40 5.22
CA ILE A 131 2.26 -2.09 5.18
C ILE A 131 2.37 -3.39 4.36
N LYS A 132 2.19 -4.53 5.02
CA LYS A 132 2.26 -5.86 4.35
C LYS A 132 0.91 -6.39 3.89
N ASP A 133 -0.19 -5.76 4.31
CA ASP A 133 -1.57 -6.18 4.09
C ASP A 133 -2.29 -5.38 2.99
N SER A 134 -1.55 -4.74 2.07
CA SER A 134 -2.13 -3.90 1.01
C SER A 134 -2.15 -4.60 -0.36
N PRO A 135 -3.31 -5.05 -0.88
CA PRO A 135 -3.41 -5.66 -2.21
C PRO A 135 -2.91 -4.75 -3.33
N ILE A 136 -3.19 -3.45 -3.21
CA ILE A 136 -2.91 -2.44 -4.23
C ILE A 136 -1.40 -2.34 -4.47
N LEU A 137 -0.58 -2.37 -3.42
CA LEU A 137 0.88 -2.27 -3.53
C LEU A 137 1.46 -3.47 -4.28
N TYR A 138 1.03 -4.69 -3.94
CA TYR A 138 1.45 -5.90 -4.64
C TYR A 138 1.01 -5.91 -6.11
N ILE A 139 -0.22 -5.49 -6.40
CA ILE A 139 -0.74 -5.42 -7.78
C ILE A 139 0.02 -4.39 -8.61
N ASN A 140 0.32 -3.22 -8.06
CA ASN A 140 1.07 -2.19 -8.77
C ASN A 140 2.52 -2.64 -9.02
N ARG A 141 3.15 -3.30 -8.04
CA ARG A 141 4.49 -3.87 -8.20
C ARG A 141 4.52 -5.03 -9.19
N SER A 142 3.53 -5.91 -9.20
CA SER A 142 3.42 -7.01 -10.15
C SER A 142 3.30 -6.52 -11.59
N LEU A 143 2.52 -5.45 -11.80
CA LEU A 143 2.44 -4.79 -13.10
C LEU A 143 3.79 -4.24 -13.55
N CYS A 144 4.55 -3.58 -12.67
CA CYS A 144 5.91 -3.12 -13.00
C CYS A 144 6.82 -4.29 -13.37
N PHE A 145 6.75 -5.40 -12.64
CA PHE A 145 7.50 -6.61 -13.00
C PHE A 145 7.13 -7.17 -14.37
N ILE A 146 5.85 -7.13 -14.76
CA ILE A 146 5.43 -7.53 -16.11
C ILE A 146 6.04 -6.60 -17.15
N LYS A 147 6.03 -5.27 -16.94
CA LYS A 147 6.65 -4.31 -17.85
C LYS A 147 8.16 -4.52 -18.00
N LEU A 148 8.82 -4.94 -16.93
CA LEU A 148 10.25 -5.30 -16.91
C LEU A 148 10.56 -6.70 -17.45
N GLY A 149 9.56 -7.48 -17.87
CA GLY A 149 9.74 -8.87 -18.31
C GLY A 149 10.03 -9.87 -17.20
N ARG A 150 9.91 -9.47 -15.93
CA ARG A 150 10.18 -10.29 -14.73
C ARG A 150 8.93 -11.09 -14.31
N PHE A 151 8.37 -11.88 -15.23
CA PHE A 151 7.05 -12.53 -15.07
C PHE A 151 6.94 -13.43 -13.84
N LYS A 152 7.99 -14.18 -13.49
CA LYS A 152 7.99 -15.04 -12.29
C LYS A 152 7.78 -14.25 -11.00
N ARG A 153 8.38 -13.07 -10.88
CA ARG A 153 8.18 -12.19 -9.71
C ARG A 153 6.77 -11.59 -9.68
N ALA A 154 6.24 -11.22 -10.85
CA ALA A 154 4.86 -10.75 -10.95
C ALA A 154 3.85 -11.80 -10.47
N ILE A 155 4.06 -13.07 -10.84
CA ILE A 155 3.20 -14.19 -10.40
C ILE A 155 3.23 -14.33 -8.88
N ILE A 156 4.40 -14.26 -8.25
CA ILE A 156 4.54 -14.34 -6.78
C ILE A 156 3.72 -13.25 -6.09
N ASP A 157 3.80 -12.00 -6.57
CA ASP A 157 3.04 -10.89 -6.01
C ASP A 157 1.53 -11.08 -6.20
N CYS A 158 1.10 -11.53 -7.37
CA CYS A 158 -0.31 -11.83 -7.61
C CYS A 158 -0.80 -13.00 -6.74
N ASP A 159 -0.02 -14.06 -6.59
CA ASP A 159 -0.34 -15.22 -5.76
C ASP A 159 -0.46 -14.84 -4.30
N PHE A 160 0.39 -13.94 -3.81
CA PHE A 160 0.27 -13.42 -2.45
C PHE A 160 -1.08 -12.72 -2.25
N VAL A 161 -1.49 -11.86 -3.18
CA VAL A 161 -2.80 -11.19 -3.11
C VAL A 161 -3.93 -12.20 -3.12
N LEU A 162 -3.94 -13.12 -4.08
CA LEU A 162 -5.02 -14.10 -4.26
C LEU A 162 -5.13 -15.08 -3.10
N ASN A 163 -4.01 -15.47 -2.48
CA ASN A 163 -4.01 -16.47 -1.43
C ASN A 163 -4.12 -15.88 -0.01
N LYS A 164 -3.70 -14.63 0.21
CA LYS A 164 -3.56 -14.06 1.57
C LYS A 164 -4.39 -12.81 1.81
N LEU A 165 -4.75 -12.04 0.79
CA LEU A 165 -5.40 -10.75 0.99
C LEU A 165 -6.82 -10.74 0.39
N ASP A 166 -6.94 -11.00 -0.90
CA ASP A 166 -8.20 -10.94 -1.65
C ASP A 166 -8.20 -11.96 -2.80
N GLU A 167 -8.85 -13.10 -2.55
CA GLU A 167 -9.01 -14.19 -3.51
C GLU A 167 -9.81 -13.77 -4.76
N LYS A 168 -10.69 -12.79 -4.61
CA LYS A 168 -11.59 -12.33 -5.68
C LYS A 168 -11.04 -11.06 -6.32
N ASN A 169 -9.73 -10.82 -6.23
CA ASN A 169 -9.15 -9.64 -6.84
C ASN A 169 -9.02 -9.82 -8.36
N MET A 170 -9.83 -9.10 -9.12
CA MET A 170 -9.80 -9.14 -10.58
C MET A 170 -8.40 -8.85 -11.15
N ARG A 171 -7.75 -7.79 -10.65
CA ARG A 171 -6.48 -7.31 -11.22
C ARG A 171 -5.37 -8.33 -11.02
N ALA A 172 -5.31 -8.93 -9.82
CA ALA A 172 -4.31 -9.93 -9.50
C ALA A 172 -4.43 -11.15 -10.43
N TRP A 173 -5.64 -11.65 -10.65
CA TRP A 173 -5.86 -12.74 -11.60
C TRP A 173 -5.52 -12.36 -13.05
N LEU A 174 -5.90 -11.17 -13.52
CA LEU A 174 -5.63 -10.71 -14.88
C LEU A 174 -4.13 -10.50 -15.14
N TYR A 175 -3.41 -9.88 -14.19
CA TYR A 175 -1.96 -9.71 -14.30
C TYR A 175 -1.21 -11.02 -14.16
N ARG A 176 -1.70 -11.95 -13.34
CA ARG A 176 -1.18 -13.32 -13.27
C ARG A 176 -1.36 -14.05 -14.60
N ALA A 177 -2.54 -13.94 -15.23
CA ALA A 177 -2.79 -14.49 -16.56
C ALA A 177 -1.83 -13.87 -17.60
N MET A 178 -1.65 -12.55 -17.59
CA MET A 178 -0.69 -11.87 -18.47
C MET A 178 0.73 -12.42 -18.30
N ALA A 179 1.18 -12.62 -17.06
CA ALA A 179 2.50 -13.16 -16.77
C ALA A 179 2.65 -14.63 -17.23
N TYR A 180 1.63 -15.49 -17.05
CA TYR A 180 1.67 -16.86 -17.57
C TYR A 180 1.66 -16.93 -19.09
N LYS A 181 0.88 -16.08 -19.75
CA LYS A 181 0.89 -15.98 -21.21
C LYS A 181 2.28 -15.62 -21.73
N SER A 182 2.95 -14.66 -21.09
CA SER A 182 4.33 -14.30 -21.45
C SER A 182 5.37 -15.39 -21.16
N LEU A 183 5.06 -16.36 -20.29
CA LEU A 183 5.88 -17.54 -20.04
C LEU A 183 5.51 -18.75 -20.92
N ASN A 184 4.55 -18.60 -21.85
CA ASN A 184 3.99 -19.66 -22.68
C ASN A 184 3.34 -20.81 -21.87
N ASP A 185 2.88 -20.55 -20.64
CA ASP A 185 2.11 -21.50 -19.84
C ASP A 185 0.60 -21.29 -20.07
N GLU A 186 0.09 -21.93 -21.11
CA GLU A 186 -1.33 -21.83 -21.49
C GLU A 186 -2.27 -22.50 -20.48
N ALA A 187 -1.82 -23.57 -19.82
CA ALA A 187 -2.65 -24.28 -18.86
C ALA A 187 -2.96 -23.40 -17.64
N SER A 188 -1.94 -22.73 -17.10
CA SER A 188 -2.11 -21.79 -15.99
C SER A 188 -2.85 -20.53 -16.41
N PHE A 189 -2.66 -20.06 -17.65
CA PHE A 189 -3.39 -18.93 -18.23
C PHE A 189 -4.90 -19.19 -18.29
N GLU A 190 -5.32 -20.31 -18.87
CA GLU A 190 -6.74 -20.67 -18.98
C GLU A 190 -7.40 -20.88 -17.61
N ASN A 191 -6.66 -21.45 -16.65
CA ASN A 191 -7.10 -21.54 -15.27
C ASN A 191 -7.40 -20.16 -14.68
N CYS A 192 -6.49 -19.19 -14.84
CA CYS A 192 -6.72 -17.82 -14.36
C CYS A 192 -7.99 -17.21 -14.97
N ILE A 193 -8.18 -17.35 -16.29
CA ILE A 193 -9.37 -16.83 -16.99
C ILE A 193 -10.65 -17.43 -16.42
N LYS A 194 -10.67 -18.76 -16.22
CA LYS A 194 -11.82 -19.46 -15.65
C LYS A 194 -12.20 -18.90 -14.28
N TYR A 195 -11.22 -18.65 -13.41
CA TYR A 195 -11.47 -18.07 -12.08
C TYR A 195 -11.94 -16.61 -12.16
N VAL A 196 -11.34 -15.78 -13.01
CA VAL A 196 -11.78 -14.38 -13.19
C VAL A 196 -13.23 -14.30 -13.63
N ARG A 197 -13.59 -15.08 -14.66
CA ARG A 197 -14.97 -15.11 -15.18
C ARG A 197 -15.96 -15.60 -14.12
N LYS A 198 -15.57 -16.59 -13.32
CA LYS A 198 -16.38 -17.13 -12.22
C LYS A 198 -16.63 -16.08 -11.12
N TYR A 199 -15.59 -15.36 -10.69
CA TYR A 199 -15.72 -14.40 -9.60
C TYR A 199 -16.36 -13.06 -10.03
N HIS A 200 -16.27 -12.70 -11.31
CA HIS A 200 -16.67 -11.39 -11.82
C HIS A 200 -17.66 -11.47 -13.00
N SER A 201 -18.79 -12.13 -12.78
CA SER A 201 -19.84 -12.33 -13.80
C SER A 201 -20.43 -11.03 -14.39
N LYS A 202 -20.40 -9.92 -13.65
CA LYS A 202 -20.93 -8.62 -14.11
C LYS A 202 -20.01 -7.88 -15.09
N GLN A 203 -18.74 -8.26 -15.16
CA GLN A 203 -17.70 -7.51 -15.89
C GLN A 203 -17.11 -8.35 -17.02
N LEU A 204 -17.83 -9.38 -17.48
CA LEU A 204 -17.35 -10.36 -18.46
C LEU A 204 -16.92 -9.71 -19.78
N GLU A 205 -17.72 -8.78 -20.32
CA GLU A 205 -17.39 -8.09 -21.58
C GLU A 205 -16.01 -7.39 -21.51
N PHE A 206 -15.72 -6.75 -20.38
CA PHE A 206 -14.43 -6.10 -20.16
C PHE A 206 -13.30 -7.12 -19.99
N ILE A 207 -13.54 -8.17 -19.19
CA ILE A 207 -12.57 -9.25 -18.96
C ILE A 207 -12.18 -9.89 -20.30
N ASP A 208 -13.16 -10.20 -21.14
CA ASP A 208 -12.95 -10.83 -22.44
C ASP A 208 -12.20 -9.89 -23.38
N ALA A 209 -12.56 -8.61 -23.45
CA ALA A 209 -11.81 -7.62 -24.21
C ALA A 209 -10.34 -7.50 -23.75
N PHE A 210 -10.09 -7.57 -22.45
CA PHE A 210 -8.74 -7.54 -21.89
C PHE A 210 -7.95 -8.81 -22.23
N ILE A 211 -8.58 -9.98 -22.18
CA ILE A 211 -7.99 -11.26 -22.56
C ILE A 211 -7.61 -11.27 -24.04
N GLU A 212 -8.50 -10.79 -24.91
CA GLU A 212 -8.21 -10.68 -26.34
C GLU A 212 -7.05 -9.72 -26.63
N LYS A 213 -6.94 -8.63 -25.86
CA LYS A 213 -5.77 -7.73 -25.91
C LYS A 213 -4.46 -8.41 -25.46
N ILE A 214 -4.53 -9.31 -24.47
CA ILE A 214 -3.36 -10.10 -24.05
C ILE A 214 -2.95 -11.07 -25.17
N LYS A 215 -3.91 -11.78 -25.76
CA LYS A 215 -3.65 -12.77 -26.83
C LYS A 215 -3.08 -12.13 -28.09
N SER A 216 -3.59 -10.97 -28.49
CA SER A 216 -3.17 -10.22 -29.69
C SER A 216 -1.81 -9.54 -29.58
N LYS A 217 -1.27 -9.35 -28.38
CA LYS A 217 0.02 -8.66 -28.14
C LYS A 217 1.26 -9.56 -28.25
N GLN A 218 1.16 -10.73 -28.89
CA GLN A 218 2.35 -11.50 -29.25
C GLN A 218 3.11 -10.77 -30.37
N TYR A 219 4.34 -10.33 -30.04
CA TYR A 219 5.35 -9.85 -30.99
C TYR A 219 6.10 -11.03 -31.59
#